data_AF-A0A371PAV2-F1
#
_entry.id   AF-A0A371PAV2-F1
#
_cell.length_a   1.000
_cell.length_b   1.000
_cell.length_c   1.000
_cell.angle_alpha   90.00
_cell.angle_beta   90.00
_cell.angle_gamma   90.00
#
_symmetry.space_group_name_H-M   'P 1'
#
loop_
_entity.id
_entity.type
_entity.pdbx_description
1 polymer ?
#
loop_
_entity_poly.entity_id
_entity_poly.type
_entity_poly.pdbx_seq_one_letter_code
_entity_poly.pdbx_strand_id
1 'polypeptide(L)'
;MRHSLLSRSAIAVASLAIGSAALAAVPASAAPAASSLGITQDQVLTAVNGARLADGDPSEMSKPAKRALFAIVSKVCDVDGSVGEYANVLEAVTTNAGDDAEGVQITADLYDSTFSEHQACTFAAFASTSAGYQLSGSATITAETRKPNPVEEAYVYTPLKQVTGLSGDAFTTPAIITDLNTNNGQPYDIVASASGNATKTTKVTTSRKVKDKKTTSEKKAAKNKYDQRVKSAKKSFAKALDKAGSSKSKKAAAKKAYKAKRASAKAKFKYGIAGYKIVKKKTTVTDVKAFSITTPAIVNN
;
A
#
# COMPACT_ATOMS: atom_id res chain seq x y z
N MET A 1 -38.63 47.49 -22.06
CA MET A 1 -38.77 46.80 -23.36
C MET A 1 -37.35 46.45 -23.83
N ARG A 2 -36.95 45.18 -23.66
CA ARG A 2 -36.96 44.12 -24.68
C ARG A 2 -35.74 44.17 -25.63
N HIS A 3 -34.88 43.14 -25.47
CA HIS A 3 -34.10 42.41 -26.50
C HIS A 3 -32.97 43.15 -27.24
N SER A 4 -31.86 42.56 -27.69
CA SER A 4 -31.22 41.23 -27.55
C SER A 4 -29.92 41.23 -28.39
N LEU A 5 -28.93 40.43 -27.98
CA LEU A 5 -27.94 39.63 -28.73
C LEU A 5 -27.11 40.21 -29.90
N LEU A 6 -25.77 39.97 -29.83
CA LEU A 6 -24.93 39.20 -30.80
C LEU A 6 -23.45 39.35 -30.35
N SER A 7 -22.85 38.37 -29.63
CA SER A 7 -22.23 37.12 -30.13
C SER A 7 -21.01 37.31 -31.04
N ARG A 8 -19.81 37.00 -30.54
CA ARG A 8 -18.69 36.42 -31.32
C ARG A 8 -17.79 35.50 -30.47
N SER A 9 -18.09 34.21 -30.61
CA SER A 9 -17.15 33.11 -30.90
C SER A 9 -16.12 32.69 -29.85
N ALA A 10 -16.52 31.67 -29.06
CA ALA A 10 -15.60 30.73 -28.43
C ALA A 10 -15.09 29.73 -29.48
N ILE A 11 -13.77 29.58 -29.58
CA ILE A 11 -13.13 28.55 -30.38
C ILE A 11 -13.06 27.28 -29.54
N ALA A 12 -13.94 26.33 -29.85
CA ALA A 12 -13.87 24.95 -29.38
C ALA A 12 -12.82 24.21 -30.23
N VAL A 13 -11.74 23.74 -29.61
CA VAL A 13 -10.86 22.75 -30.22
C VAL A 13 -11.26 21.39 -29.67
N ALA A 14 -12.00 20.66 -30.50
CA ALA A 14 -12.20 19.24 -30.37
C ALA A 14 -10.84 18.53 -30.50
N SER A 15 -10.49 17.69 -29.54
CA SER A 15 -9.39 16.72 -29.67
C SER A 15 -9.90 15.38 -29.16
N LEU A 16 -10.40 14.61 -30.12
CA LEU A 16 -10.56 13.16 -30.20
C LEU A 16 -10.76 12.37 -28.90
N ALA A 17 -11.99 11.88 -28.77
CA ALA A 17 -12.29 10.60 -28.18
C ALA A 17 -11.50 9.49 -28.88
N ILE A 18 -10.58 8.85 -28.16
CA ILE A 18 -10.29 7.43 -28.35
C ILE A 18 -11.08 6.73 -27.26
N GLY A 19 -12.25 6.24 -27.66
CA GLY A 19 -12.98 5.24 -26.90
C GLY A 19 -12.16 3.97 -26.90
N SER A 20 -11.67 3.60 -25.73
CA SER A 20 -11.43 2.22 -25.36
C SER A 20 -12.00 2.12 -23.97
N ALA A 21 -12.91 1.17 -23.79
CA ALA A 21 -13.67 0.96 -22.58
C ALA A 21 -12.74 0.84 -21.37
N ALA A 22 -12.48 1.96 -20.70
CA ALA A 22 -12.32 1.92 -19.27
C ALA A 22 -13.71 1.52 -18.79
N LEU A 23 -13.89 0.23 -18.50
CA LEU A 23 -14.79 -0.15 -17.42
C LEU A 23 -14.38 0.77 -16.29
N ALA A 24 -15.11 1.87 -16.12
CA ALA A 24 -15.02 2.67 -14.93
C ALA A 24 -15.50 1.70 -13.88
N ALA A 25 -14.53 1.01 -13.25
CA ALA A 25 -14.70 0.53 -11.91
C ALA A 25 -15.18 1.78 -11.17
N VAL A 26 -16.50 1.86 -10.99
CA VAL A 26 -17.13 2.66 -9.96
C VAL A 26 -16.19 2.51 -8.78
N PRO A 27 -15.70 3.60 -8.15
CA PRO A 27 -14.92 3.45 -6.95
C PRO A 27 -15.81 2.62 -6.05
N ALA A 28 -15.47 1.33 -5.88
CA ALA A 28 -16.12 0.46 -4.94
C ALA A 28 -16.02 1.30 -3.67
N SER A 29 -17.16 1.82 -3.21
CA SER A 29 -17.22 2.66 -2.02
C SER A 29 -16.38 1.90 -1.02
N ALA A 30 -15.22 2.45 -0.67
CA ALA A 30 -14.19 1.69 0.00
C ALA A 30 -14.87 1.04 1.19
N ALA A 31 -15.11 -0.28 1.09
CA ALA A 31 -15.51 -1.05 2.25
C ALA A 31 -14.45 -0.68 3.28
N PRO A 32 -14.86 -0.23 4.49
CA PRO A 32 -13.95 0.29 5.51
C PRO A 32 -12.74 -0.63 5.53
N ALA A 33 -11.59 -0.07 5.16
CA ALA A 33 -10.44 -0.79 4.63
C ALA A 33 -10.24 -2.11 5.37
N ALA A 34 -10.24 -3.25 4.70
CA ALA A 34 -9.86 -4.52 5.32
C ALA A 34 -8.37 -4.57 5.75
N SER A 35 -7.65 -3.45 5.57
CA SER A 35 -6.40 -3.12 6.28
C SER A 35 -6.65 -2.60 7.72
N SER A 36 -7.90 -2.50 8.20
CA SER A 36 -8.27 -1.95 9.51
C SER A 36 -7.74 -2.76 10.68
N LEU A 37 -7.48 -4.05 10.47
CA LEU A 37 -6.88 -4.94 11.45
C LEU A 37 -5.38 -4.69 11.65
N GLY A 38 -4.76 -3.81 10.85
CA GLY A 38 -3.32 -3.53 10.92
C GLY A 38 -2.46 -4.74 10.55
N ILE A 39 -2.97 -5.61 9.69
CA ILE A 39 -2.22 -6.71 9.07
C ILE A 39 -1.36 -6.13 7.96
N THR A 40 -0.07 -6.44 7.95
CA THR A 40 0.88 -5.86 7.00
C THR A 40 1.16 -6.79 5.82
N GLN A 41 1.57 -6.21 4.69
CA GLN A 41 2.09 -6.93 3.52
C GLN A 41 3.15 -7.97 3.91
N ASP A 42 4.09 -7.58 4.76
CA ASP A 42 5.19 -8.46 5.21
C ASP A 42 4.70 -9.64 6.03
N GLN A 43 3.70 -9.46 6.88
CA GLN A 43 3.10 -10.56 7.65
C GLN A 43 2.44 -11.59 6.72
N VAL A 44 1.64 -11.12 5.74
CA VAL A 44 0.97 -12.03 4.79
C VAL A 44 2.00 -12.76 3.94
N LEU A 45 2.98 -12.07 3.36
CA LEU A 45 4.01 -12.72 2.53
C LEU A 45 4.89 -13.67 3.35
N THR A 46 5.18 -13.36 4.62
CA THR A 46 5.91 -14.27 5.51
C THR A 46 5.10 -15.53 5.81
N ALA A 47 3.79 -15.39 6.03
CA ALA A 47 2.89 -16.52 6.23
C ALA A 47 2.77 -17.38 4.96
N VAL A 48 2.56 -16.77 3.78
CA VAL A 48 2.51 -17.45 2.48
C VAL A 48 3.79 -18.25 2.23
N ASN A 49 4.96 -17.62 2.36
CA ASN A 49 6.22 -18.31 2.09
C ASN A 49 6.48 -19.44 3.09
N GLY A 50 6.12 -19.25 4.35
CA GLY A 50 6.22 -20.29 5.36
C GLY A 50 5.31 -21.48 5.08
N ALA A 51 4.04 -21.21 4.77
CA ALA A 51 3.05 -22.23 4.42
C ALA A 51 3.45 -23.01 3.19
N ARG A 52 3.93 -22.33 2.14
CA ARG A 52 4.40 -22.98 0.92
C ARG A 52 5.60 -23.89 1.14
N LEU A 53 6.55 -23.50 2.00
CA LEU A 53 7.73 -24.31 2.32
C LEU A 53 7.41 -25.51 3.21
N ALA A 54 6.32 -25.43 3.97
CA ALA A 54 5.84 -26.46 4.88
C ALA A 54 4.72 -27.33 4.26
N ASP A 55 4.49 -27.21 2.95
CA ASP A 55 3.39 -27.88 2.22
C ASP A 55 2.01 -27.74 2.89
N GLY A 56 1.78 -26.55 3.48
CA GLY A 56 0.55 -26.22 4.18
C GLY A 56 0.47 -26.64 5.65
N ASP A 57 1.40 -27.47 6.17
CA ASP A 57 1.42 -27.89 7.57
C ASP A 57 1.99 -26.77 8.48
N PRO A 58 1.16 -26.16 9.36
CA PRO A 58 1.63 -25.14 10.29
C PRO A 58 2.70 -25.65 11.25
N SER A 59 2.76 -26.95 11.55
CA SER A 59 3.72 -27.58 12.47
C SER A 59 5.16 -27.56 11.93
N GLU A 60 5.33 -27.61 10.62
CA GLU A 60 6.64 -27.60 9.94
C GLU A 60 7.13 -26.18 9.61
N MET A 61 6.27 -25.18 9.74
CA MET A 61 6.64 -23.78 9.48
C MET A 61 7.75 -23.26 10.40
N SER A 62 8.59 -22.40 9.83
CA SER A 62 9.61 -21.65 10.59
C SER A 62 8.98 -20.75 11.67
N LYS A 63 9.72 -20.45 12.75
CA LYS A 63 9.25 -19.57 13.83
C LYS A 63 8.71 -18.21 13.35
N PRO A 64 9.37 -17.49 12.42
CA PRO A 64 8.83 -16.24 11.87
C PRO A 64 7.51 -16.43 11.13
N ALA A 65 7.38 -17.49 10.33
CA ALA A 65 6.14 -17.82 9.61
C ALA A 65 4.98 -18.11 10.56
N LYS A 66 5.20 -18.97 11.57
CA LYS A 66 4.21 -19.24 12.63
C LYS A 66 3.77 -17.95 13.32
N ARG A 67 4.71 -17.10 13.71
CA ARG A 67 4.40 -15.82 14.36
C ARG A 67 3.58 -14.90 13.46
N ALA A 68 3.90 -14.82 12.17
CA ALA A 68 3.14 -14.03 11.22
C ALA A 68 1.72 -14.58 11.05
N LEU A 69 1.59 -15.90 10.88
CA LEU A 69 0.32 -16.61 10.74
C LEU A 69 -0.58 -16.39 11.97
N PHE A 70 -0.06 -16.63 13.19
CA PHE A 70 -0.80 -16.39 14.43
C PHE A 70 -1.20 -14.92 14.61
N ALA A 71 -0.34 -13.97 14.22
CA ALA A 71 -0.69 -12.54 14.31
C ALA A 71 -1.80 -12.14 13.33
N ILE A 72 -1.94 -12.84 12.21
CA ILE A 72 -3.05 -12.65 11.27
C ILE A 72 -4.32 -13.28 11.88
N VAL A 73 -4.25 -14.55 12.29
CA VAL A 73 -5.37 -15.31 12.89
C VAL A 73 -5.95 -14.59 14.10
N SER A 74 -5.10 -14.15 15.05
CA SER A 74 -5.56 -13.50 16.27
C SER A 74 -6.38 -12.23 16.00
N LYS A 75 -6.10 -11.55 14.89
CA LYS A 75 -6.79 -10.31 14.51
C LYS A 75 -8.06 -10.55 13.71
N VAL A 76 -8.05 -11.54 12.82
CA VAL A 76 -9.20 -11.84 11.94
C VAL A 76 -10.26 -12.62 12.69
N CYS A 77 -9.84 -13.53 13.57
CA CYS A 77 -10.72 -14.38 14.38
C CYS A 77 -11.02 -13.78 15.76
N ASP A 78 -10.56 -12.55 16.03
CA ASP A 78 -10.77 -11.83 17.30
C ASP A 78 -10.38 -12.61 18.56
N VAL A 79 -9.21 -13.27 18.52
CA VAL A 79 -8.76 -14.16 19.61
C VAL A 79 -8.24 -13.32 20.78
N ASP A 80 -8.93 -13.36 21.92
CA ASP A 80 -8.55 -12.63 23.12
C ASP A 80 -7.82 -13.54 24.13
N GLY A 81 -6.48 -13.58 23.99
CA GLY A 81 -5.62 -14.30 24.93
C GLY A 81 -5.67 -13.79 26.38
N SER A 82 -6.27 -12.62 26.66
CA SER A 82 -6.42 -12.11 28.02
C SER A 82 -7.56 -12.77 28.80
N VAL A 83 -8.55 -13.32 28.10
CA VAL A 83 -9.64 -14.12 28.69
C VAL A 83 -9.37 -15.63 28.57
N GLY A 84 -8.20 -16.02 28.06
CA GLY A 84 -7.78 -17.42 27.97
C GLY A 84 -8.20 -18.13 26.68
N GLU A 85 -8.67 -17.39 25.69
CA GLU A 85 -8.90 -17.93 24.35
C GLU A 85 -7.56 -18.24 23.67
N TYR A 86 -7.52 -19.34 22.93
CA TYR A 86 -6.37 -19.70 22.13
C TYR A 86 -6.81 -20.22 20.76
N ALA A 87 -5.99 -19.92 19.75
CA ALA A 87 -6.16 -20.43 18.40
C ALA A 87 -5.09 -21.48 18.10
N ASN A 88 -5.49 -22.56 17.45
CA ASN A 88 -4.60 -23.55 16.85
C ASN A 88 -4.79 -23.51 15.34
N VAL A 89 -3.75 -23.14 14.58
CA VAL A 89 -3.85 -23.14 13.12
C VAL A 89 -3.77 -24.57 12.64
N LEU A 90 -4.84 -25.04 11.99
CA LEU A 90 -4.92 -26.39 11.45
C LEU A 90 -4.23 -26.46 10.10
N GLU A 91 -4.49 -25.47 9.25
CA GLU A 91 -4.09 -25.52 7.86
C GLU A 91 -3.86 -24.12 7.29
N ALA A 92 -2.89 -24.03 6.37
CA ALA A 92 -2.61 -22.83 5.62
C ALA A 92 -2.30 -23.15 4.15
N VAL A 93 -3.26 -22.96 3.26
CA VAL A 93 -3.11 -23.28 1.83
C VAL A 93 -2.80 -22.04 1.03
N THR A 94 -1.74 -22.10 0.23
CA THR A 94 -1.27 -20.93 -0.53
C THR A 94 -1.74 -20.93 -1.97
N THR A 95 -1.84 -19.73 -2.55
CA THR A 95 -1.96 -19.59 -4.00
C THR A 95 -0.63 -19.93 -4.67
N ASN A 96 -0.68 -20.31 -5.95
CA ASN A 96 0.51 -20.49 -6.78
C ASN A 96 1.40 -19.23 -6.75
N ALA A 97 2.72 -19.44 -6.76
CA ALA A 97 3.70 -18.36 -6.84
C ALA A 97 3.76 -17.77 -8.27
N GLY A 98 4.21 -16.52 -8.38
CA GLY A 98 4.58 -15.91 -9.67
C GLY A 98 3.66 -14.81 -10.21
N ASP A 99 2.59 -14.47 -9.49
CA ASP A 99 1.71 -13.34 -9.83
C ASP A 99 2.10 -12.05 -9.04
N ASP A 100 1.48 -10.92 -9.35
CA ASP A 100 1.70 -9.64 -8.65
C ASP A 100 0.97 -9.53 -7.30
N ALA A 101 0.22 -10.58 -6.95
CA ALA A 101 -0.33 -10.81 -5.63
C ALA A 101 -0.11 -12.27 -5.22
N GLU A 102 -0.03 -12.50 -3.92
CA GLU A 102 -0.05 -13.84 -3.33
C GLU A 102 -1.08 -13.90 -2.21
N GLY A 103 -1.60 -15.10 -1.96
CA GLY A 103 -2.56 -15.33 -0.90
C GLY A 103 -2.36 -16.63 -0.16
N VAL A 104 -2.93 -16.67 1.04
CA VAL A 104 -3.03 -17.85 1.89
C VAL A 104 -4.45 -17.94 2.44
N GLN A 105 -5.09 -19.09 2.29
CA GLN A 105 -6.28 -19.47 3.03
C GLN A 105 -5.85 -20.13 4.33
N ILE A 106 -6.48 -19.76 5.43
CA ILE A 106 -6.12 -20.18 6.77
C ILE A 106 -7.37 -20.72 7.44
N THR A 107 -7.24 -21.88 8.07
CA THR A 107 -8.24 -22.46 8.96
C THR A 107 -7.62 -22.68 10.33
N ALA A 108 -8.24 -22.14 11.36
CA ALA A 108 -7.79 -22.27 12.74
C ALA A 108 -8.95 -22.70 13.63
N ASP A 109 -8.66 -23.58 14.57
CA ASP A 109 -9.56 -23.90 15.67
C ASP A 109 -9.39 -22.85 16.76
N LEU A 110 -10.51 -22.36 17.27
CA LEU A 110 -10.63 -21.47 18.40
C LEU A 110 -11.17 -22.26 19.58
N TYR A 111 -10.59 -22.00 20.74
CA TYR A 111 -10.97 -22.63 21.98
C TYR A 111 -11.03 -21.59 23.08
N ASP A 112 -12.05 -21.70 23.94
CA ASP A 112 -12.06 -21.02 25.22
C ASP A 112 -11.13 -21.74 26.23
N SER A 113 -10.75 -21.02 27.29
CA SER A 113 -10.03 -21.46 28.49
C SER A 113 -10.54 -22.77 29.11
N THR A 114 -11.83 -23.09 28.91
CA THR A 114 -12.47 -24.31 29.41
C THR A 114 -12.46 -25.47 28.42
N PHE A 115 -11.95 -25.27 27.19
CA PHE A 115 -11.98 -26.25 26.09
C PHE A 115 -13.39 -26.74 25.74
N SER A 116 -14.43 -26.03 26.21
CA SER A 116 -15.82 -26.46 26.06
C SER A 116 -16.50 -25.88 24.82
N GLU A 117 -16.03 -24.72 24.34
CA GLU A 117 -16.43 -24.11 23.07
C GLU A 117 -15.34 -24.31 22.02
N HIS A 118 -15.69 -24.99 20.93
CA HIS A 118 -14.80 -25.29 19.82
C HIS A 118 -15.39 -24.67 18.55
N GLN A 119 -14.73 -23.66 18.00
CA GLN A 119 -15.16 -23.00 16.77
C GLN A 119 -14.05 -23.10 15.74
N ALA A 120 -14.38 -23.30 14.47
CA ALA A 120 -13.43 -23.11 13.38
C ALA A 120 -13.57 -21.68 12.84
N CYS A 121 -12.44 -21.03 12.63
CA CYS A 121 -12.30 -19.75 11.96
C CYS A 121 -11.55 -19.94 10.64
N THR A 122 -12.25 -19.71 9.53
CA THR A 122 -11.69 -19.84 8.18
C THR A 122 -11.73 -18.49 7.46
N PHE A 123 -10.60 -18.09 6.87
CA PHE A 123 -10.52 -16.86 6.09
C PHE A 123 -9.36 -16.94 5.08
N ALA A 124 -9.22 -15.92 4.23
CA ALA A 124 -8.07 -15.78 3.35
C ALA A 124 -7.39 -14.42 3.53
N ALA A 125 -6.06 -14.40 3.39
CA ALA A 125 -5.24 -13.21 3.38
C ALA A 125 -4.54 -13.08 2.03
N PHE A 126 -4.50 -11.86 1.48
CA PHE A 126 -3.89 -11.53 0.20
C PHE A 126 -2.98 -10.32 0.36
N ALA A 127 -1.84 -10.33 -0.32
CA ALA A 127 -0.92 -9.20 -0.33
C ALA A 127 -0.25 -9.03 -1.70
N SER A 128 0.09 -7.79 -2.03
CA SER A 128 0.93 -7.52 -3.20
C SER A 128 2.30 -8.16 -3.02
N THR A 129 2.90 -8.72 -4.06
CA THR A 129 4.29 -9.22 -3.99
C THR A 129 5.32 -8.10 -4.11
N SER A 130 4.92 -6.96 -4.68
CA SER A 130 5.79 -5.80 -4.91
C SER A 130 5.60 -4.73 -3.82
N ALA A 131 6.70 -4.24 -3.24
CA ALA A 131 6.66 -3.22 -2.20
C ALA A 131 6.08 -1.87 -2.70
N GLY A 132 5.13 -1.33 -1.94
CA GLY A 132 4.46 -0.05 -2.22
C GLY A 132 3.44 -0.11 -3.35
N TYR A 133 3.04 -1.31 -3.78
CA TYR A 133 1.86 -1.52 -4.61
C TYR A 133 0.63 -1.72 -3.71
N GLN A 134 -0.51 -1.24 -4.18
CA GLN A 134 -1.82 -1.37 -3.53
C GLN A 134 -2.70 -2.24 -4.40
N LEU A 135 -3.21 -3.31 -3.83
CA LEU A 135 -4.20 -4.17 -4.43
C LEU A 135 -5.54 -3.46 -4.55
N SER A 136 -6.27 -3.79 -5.61
CA SER A 136 -7.64 -3.36 -5.88
C SER A 136 -8.35 -4.47 -6.64
N GLY A 137 -9.65 -4.68 -6.42
CA GLY A 137 -10.43 -5.71 -7.13
C GLY A 137 -11.41 -6.42 -6.22
N SER A 138 -11.48 -7.75 -6.32
CA SER A 138 -12.35 -8.59 -5.50
C SER A 138 -11.63 -9.82 -4.98
N ALA A 139 -11.89 -10.16 -3.73
CA ALA A 139 -11.57 -11.45 -3.12
C ALA A 139 -12.85 -12.26 -2.95
N THR A 140 -12.76 -13.57 -3.15
CA THR A 140 -13.86 -14.52 -2.94
C THR A 140 -13.35 -15.67 -2.10
N ILE A 141 -14.11 -16.05 -1.09
CA ILE A 141 -13.93 -17.32 -0.38
C ILE A 141 -15.20 -18.14 -0.54
N THR A 142 -15.03 -19.38 -0.98
CA THR A 142 -16.09 -20.39 -1.07
C THR A 142 -15.75 -21.55 -0.16
N ALA A 143 -16.77 -22.16 0.44
CA ALA A 143 -16.66 -23.36 1.26
C ALA A 143 -18.00 -24.09 1.23
N GLU A 144 -18.05 -25.30 1.76
CA GLU A 144 -19.28 -26.02 2.03
C GLU A 144 -19.36 -26.38 3.52
N THR A 145 -20.51 -26.20 4.15
CA THR A 145 -20.73 -26.71 5.51
C THR A 145 -21.52 -28.00 5.46
N ARG A 146 -21.07 -28.97 6.25
CA ARG A 146 -21.68 -30.28 6.39
C ARG A 146 -22.50 -30.37 7.67
N LYS A 147 -23.78 -30.75 7.56
CA LYS A 147 -24.65 -30.99 8.71
C LYS A 147 -25.23 -32.40 8.67
N PRO A 148 -25.30 -33.15 9.79
CA PRO A 148 -26.04 -34.41 9.85
C PRO A 148 -27.49 -34.21 9.41
N ASN A 149 -27.95 -35.01 8.45
CA ASN A 149 -29.37 -35.02 8.10
C ASN A 149 -30.14 -35.71 9.23
N PRO A 150 -31.10 -35.04 9.91
CA PRO A 150 -31.85 -35.67 10.98
C PRO A 150 -32.82 -36.76 10.49
N VAL A 151 -33.02 -36.88 9.18
CA VAL A 151 -34.01 -37.78 8.55
C VAL A 151 -33.35 -38.99 7.85
N GLU A 152 -32.07 -38.89 7.47
CA GLU A 152 -31.34 -39.92 6.73
C GLU A 152 -29.93 -40.08 7.31
N GLU A 153 -29.28 -41.24 7.18
CA GLU A 153 -27.83 -41.42 7.46
C GLU A 153 -26.94 -40.71 6.40
N ALA A 154 -27.39 -39.56 5.91
CA ALA A 154 -26.71 -38.74 4.91
C ALA A 154 -26.34 -37.38 5.53
N TYR A 155 -25.51 -36.62 4.82
CA TYR A 155 -25.15 -35.27 5.21
C TYR A 155 -25.73 -34.27 4.22
N VAL A 156 -26.17 -33.13 4.74
CA VAL A 156 -26.60 -31.99 3.93
C VAL A 156 -25.42 -31.03 3.79
N TYR A 157 -25.09 -30.71 2.54
CA TYR A 157 -24.03 -29.76 2.18
C TYR A 157 -24.67 -28.41 1.86
N THR A 158 -24.24 -27.36 2.55
CA THR A 158 -24.69 -25.99 2.29
C THR A 158 -23.54 -25.17 1.73
N PRO A 159 -23.63 -24.69 0.47
CA PRO A 159 -22.59 -23.87 -0.11
C PRO A 159 -22.54 -22.51 0.57
N LEU A 160 -21.33 -22.09 0.93
CA LEU A 160 -21.00 -20.77 1.44
C LEU A 160 -20.17 -20.03 0.39
N LYS A 161 -20.53 -18.78 0.11
CA LYS A 161 -19.78 -17.90 -0.77
C LYS A 161 -19.77 -16.49 -0.21
N GLN A 162 -18.59 -15.95 0.03
CA GLN A 162 -18.40 -14.54 0.37
C GLN A 162 -17.57 -13.87 -0.70
N VAL A 163 -18.04 -12.71 -1.17
CA VAL A 163 -17.32 -11.86 -2.12
C VAL A 163 -17.10 -10.52 -1.46
N THR A 164 -15.86 -10.02 -1.46
CA THR A 164 -15.50 -8.76 -0.82
C THR A 164 -14.59 -7.93 -1.71
N GLY A 165 -14.75 -6.61 -1.68
CA GLY A 165 -13.87 -5.69 -2.39
C GLY A 165 -12.48 -5.69 -1.79
N LEU A 166 -11.47 -5.92 -2.62
CA LEU A 166 -10.06 -5.95 -2.24
C LEU A 166 -9.48 -4.53 -2.31
N SER A 167 -8.78 -4.10 -1.27
CA SER A 167 -8.14 -2.77 -1.20
C SER A 167 -7.02 -2.77 -0.15
N GLY A 168 -5.86 -2.18 -0.48
CA GLY A 168 -4.71 -2.09 0.41
C GLY A 168 -3.47 -2.83 -0.11
N ASP A 169 -2.34 -2.75 0.57
CA ASP A 169 -1.15 -3.57 0.28
C ASP A 169 -1.24 -4.98 0.86
N ALA A 170 -2.08 -5.16 1.89
CA ALA A 170 -2.58 -6.42 2.43
C ALA A 170 -4.09 -6.34 2.67
N PHE A 171 -4.77 -7.47 2.56
CA PHE A 171 -6.21 -7.61 2.71
C PHE A 171 -6.54 -8.98 3.32
N THR A 172 -7.54 -9.04 4.20
CA THR A 172 -8.14 -10.30 4.65
C THR A 172 -9.62 -10.34 4.33
N THR A 173 -10.13 -11.50 3.91
CA THR A 173 -11.58 -11.71 3.81
C THR A 173 -12.20 -11.67 5.20
N PRO A 174 -13.51 -11.39 5.31
CA PRO A 174 -14.24 -11.71 6.53
C PRO A 174 -14.02 -13.17 6.93
N ALA A 175 -14.02 -13.44 8.24
CA ALA A 175 -13.95 -14.79 8.76
C ALA A 175 -15.29 -15.51 8.57
N ILE A 176 -15.20 -16.79 8.22
CA ILE A 176 -16.29 -17.76 8.35
C ILE A 176 -16.06 -18.45 9.69
N ILE A 177 -16.94 -18.19 10.65
CA ILE A 177 -16.94 -18.82 11.98
C ILE A 177 -17.99 -19.92 12.01
N THR A 178 -17.61 -21.13 12.38
CA THR A 178 -18.50 -22.30 12.47
C THR A 178 -18.32 -23.00 13.80
N ASP A 179 -19.42 -23.36 14.45
CA ASP A 179 -19.41 -24.09 15.72
C ASP A 179 -19.21 -25.59 15.51
N LEU A 180 -18.15 -26.14 16.11
CA LEU A 180 -17.74 -27.53 15.97
C LEU A 180 -18.45 -28.44 16.97
N ASN A 181 -18.96 -27.90 18.09
CA ASN A 181 -19.63 -28.69 19.12
C ASN A 181 -21.00 -29.21 18.70
N THR A 182 -21.67 -28.50 17.79
CA THR A 182 -23.01 -28.89 17.33
C THR A 182 -22.98 -29.86 16.14
N ASN A 183 -21.80 -30.41 15.78
CA ASN A 183 -21.57 -31.18 14.54
C ASN A 183 -22.10 -30.45 13.28
N ASN A 184 -22.32 -29.13 13.38
CA ASN A 184 -22.89 -28.30 12.33
C ASN A 184 -21.77 -27.53 11.63
N GLY A 185 -21.13 -28.20 10.68
CA GLY A 185 -20.52 -27.48 9.57
C GLY A 185 -19.08 -27.05 9.79
N GLN A 186 -18.16 -28.02 10.02
CA GLN A 186 -16.80 -27.79 9.56
C GLN A 186 -16.84 -27.35 8.09
N PRO A 187 -16.15 -26.25 7.72
CA PRO A 187 -16.05 -25.84 6.33
C PRO A 187 -15.14 -26.84 5.60
N TYR A 188 -15.66 -27.40 4.51
CA TYR A 188 -14.95 -28.27 3.57
C TYR A 188 -14.84 -27.58 2.21
N ASP A 189 -13.98 -28.12 1.34
CA ASP A 189 -13.76 -27.63 -0.03
C ASP A 189 -13.53 -26.11 -0.09
N ILE A 190 -12.73 -25.63 0.87
CA ILE A 190 -12.45 -24.21 1.01
C ILE A 190 -11.57 -23.79 -0.16
N VAL A 191 -12.04 -22.81 -0.92
CA VAL A 191 -11.30 -22.19 -2.02
C VAL A 191 -11.32 -20.69 -1.83
N ALA A 192 -10.13 -20.09 -1.80
CA ALA A 192 -9.96 -18.66 -1.78
C ALA A 192 -9.41 -18.19 -3.13
N SER A 193 -9.98 -17.13 -3.68
CA SER A 193 -9.52 -16.51 -4.91
C SER A 193 -9.51 -14.99 -4.81
N ALA A 194 -8.64 -14.34 -5.56
CA ALA A 194 -8.63 -12.90 -5.69
C ALA A 194 -8.23 -12.50 -7.11
N SER A 195 -8.86 -11.46 -7.64
CA SER A 195 -8.52 -10.90 -8.95
C SER A 195 -8.66 -9.39 -8.95
N GLY A 196 -7.83 -8.73 -9.77
CA GLY A 196 -7.85 -7.29 -9.91
C GLY A 196 -6.50 -6.73 -10.33
N ASN A 197 -6.12 -5.60 -9.75
CA ASN A 197 -4.87 -4.90 -10.08
C ASN A 197 -4.05 -4.55 -8.84
N ALA A 198 -2.75 -4.83 -8.89
CA ALA A 198 -1.75 -4.23 -8.03
C ALA A 198 -1.29 -2.90 -8.67
N THR A 199 -1.41 -1.79 -7.95
CA THR A 199 -1.12 -0.46 -8.50
C THR A 199 -0.10 0.30 -7.67
N LYS A 200 0.84 0.98 -8.32
CA LYS A 200 1.81 1.87 -7.66
C LYS A 200 1.84 3.23 -8.31
N THR A 201 1.48 4.24 -7.53
CA THR A 201 1.47 5.63 -7.99
C THR A 201 2.75 6.35 -7.54
N THR A 202 3.60 6.73 -8.50
CA THR A 202 4.85 7.44 -8.23
C THR A 202 4.80 8.87 -8.77
N LYS A 203 5.23 9.85 -7.95
CA LYS A 203 5.38 11.25 -8.38
C LYS A 203 6.77 11.46 -8.96
N VAL A 204 6.84 11.62 -10.28
CA VAL A 204 8.10 11.88 -11.00
C VAL A 204 8.25 13.38 -11.24
N THR A 205 9.41 13.95 -10.87
CA THR A 205 9.73 15.34 -11.20
C THR A 205 10.78 15.35 -12.30
N THR A 206 10.38 15.76 -13.49
CA THR A 206 11.32 16.03 -14.58
C THR A 206 11.73 17.49 -14.57
N SER A 207 12.98 17.77 -14.96
CA SER A 207 13.48 19.14 -15.07
C SER A 207 14.00 19.38 -16.47
N ARG A 208 13.56 20.48 -17.09
CA ARG A 208 14.04 20.91 -18.40
C ARG A 208 14.53 22.35 -18.34
N LYS A 209 15.65 22.61 -19.02
CA LYS A 209 16.11 23.98 -19.28
C LYS A 209 15.28 24.54 -20.43
N VAL A 210 14.58 25.62 -20.19
CA VAL A 210 13.85 26.36 -21.23
C VAL A 210 14.55 27.68 -21.44
N LYS A 211 14.75 28.07 -22.70
CA LYS A 211 15.33 29.37 -23.06
C LYS A 211 14.53 30.48 -22.38
N ASP A 212 15.22 31.35 -21.66
CA ASP A 212 14.66 32.49 -20.94
C ASP A 212 15.61 33.66 -21.15
N LYS A 213 15.33 34.47 -22.17
CA LYS A 213 16.19 35.61 -22.52
C LYS A 213 16.07 36.67 -21.44
N LYS A 214 17.05 36.72 -20.55
CA LYS A 214 17.17 37.78 -19.55
C LYS A 214 17.52 39.12 -20.17
N THR A 215 16.72 40.13 -19.84
CA THR A 215 16.96 41.53 -20.24
C THR A 215 18.15 42.11 -19.49
N THR A 216 18.68 43.24 -19.98
CA THR A 216 19.79 43.95 -19.34
C THR A 216 19.42 44.43 -17.93
N SER A 217 18.18 44.88 -17.71
CA SER A 217 17.69 45.32 -16.41
C SER A 217 17.61 44.15 -15.41
N GLU A 218 17.17 42.97 -15.83
CA GLU A 218 17.16 41.77 -14.99
C GLU A 218 18.58 41.32 -14.60
N LYS A 219 19.53 41.34 -15.55
CA LYS A 219 20.94 41.03 -15.26
C LYS A 219 21.55 42.00 -14.27
N LYS A 220 21.26 43.31 -14.41
CA LYS A 220 21.69 44.36 -13.47
C LYS A 220 21.08 44.13 -12.08
N ALA A 221 19.79 43.81 -12.01
CA ALA A 221 19.11 43.49 -10.76
C ALA A 221 19.68 42.24 -10.08
N ALA A 222 20.01 41.20 -10.85
CA ALA A 222 20.66 39.98 -10.34
C ALA A 222 22.06 40.29 -9.76
N LYS A 223 22.84 41.16 -10.43
CA LYS A 223 24.13 41.63 -9.92
C LYS A 223 23.99 42.42 -8.62
N ASN A 224 23.04 43.36 -8.56
CA ASN A 224 22.78 44.14 -7.33
C ASN A 224 22.43 43.21 -6.14
N LYS A 225 21.57 42.22 -6.37
CA LYS A 225 21.23 41.20 -5.34
C LYS A 225 22.43 40.35 -4.93
N TYR A 226 23.31 40.01 -5.87
CA TYR A 226 24.56 39.30 -5.56
C TYR A 226 25.48 40.15 -4.67
N ASP A 227 25.72 41.40 -5.04
CA ASP A 227 26.59 42.31 -4.30
C ASP A 227 26.05 42.56 -2.88
N GLN A 228 24.73 42.72 -2.73
CA GLN A 228 24.07 42.79 -1.42
C GLN A 228 24.27 41.52 -0.59
N ARG A 229 24.06 40.33 -1.17
CA ARG A 229 24.27 39.05 -0.46
C ARG A 229 25.72 38.86 -0.03
N VAL A 230 26.69 39.26 -0.85
CA VAL A 230 28.11 39.20 -0.51
C VAL A 230 28.46 40.18 0.62
N LYS A 231 27.94 41.42 0.57
CA LYS A 231 28.10 42.41 1.66
C LYS A 231 27.53 41.87 2.98
N SER A 232 26.30 41.33 2.96
CA SER A 232 25.69 40.71 4.14
C SER A 232 26.48 39.51 4.65
N ALA A 233 27.00 38.66 3.77
CA ALA A 233 27.84 37.53 4.16
C ALA A 233 29.16 38.00 4.82
N LYS A 234 29.79 39.06 4.31
CA LYS A 234 30.98 39.68 4.92
C LYS A 234 30.66 40.23 6.32
N LYS A 235 29.55 40.97 6.47
CA LYS A 235 29.11 41.50 7.77
C LYS A 235 28.83 40.40 8.78
N SER A 236 28.16 39.31 8.37
CA SER A 236 27.94 38.14 9.23
C SER A 236 29.25 37.45 9.62
N PHE A 237 30.21 37.36 8.69
CA PHE A 237 31.50 36.74 8.94
C PHE A 237 32.33 37.54 9.95
N ALA A 238 32.41 38.87 9.80
CA ALA A 238 33.08 39.75 10.77
C ALA A 238 32.51 39.56 12.18
N LYS A 239 31.18 39.69 12.33
CA LYS A 239 30.50 39.44 13.62
C LYS A 239 30.77 38.05 14.19
N ALA A 240 30.88 37.02 13.34
CA ALA A 240 31.17 35.66 13.77
C ALA A 240 32.64 35.47 14.18
N LEU A 241 33.58 36.21 13.56
CA LEU A 241 34.98 36.25 13.97
C LEU A 241 35.15 36.96 15.32
N ASP A 242 34.48 38.10 15.51
CA ASP A 242 34.52 38.85 16.77
C ASP A 242 34.00 37.98 17.92
N LYS A 243 32.86 37.30 17.72
CA LYS A 243 32.30 36.33 18.69
C LYS A 243 33.16 35.08 18.89
N ALA A 244 34.01 34.72 17.93
CA ALA A 244 34.88 33.55 18.04
C ALA A 244 36.10 33.81 18.93
N GLY A 245 36.50 35.07 19.14
CA GLY A 245 37.64 35.45 19.98
C GLY A 245 38.93 34.74 19.57
N SER A 246 39.57 34.02 20.49
CA SER A 246 40.80 33.24 20.21
C SER A 246 40.54 31.77 19.81
N SER A 247 39.28 31.33 19.77
CA SER A 247 38.96 29.93 19.48
C SER A 247 39.19 29.57 18.01
N LYS A 248 40.18 28.70 17.75
CA LYS A 248 40.52 28.19 16.40
C LYS A 248 39.34 27.47 15.74
N SER A 249 38.61 26.64 16.49
CA SER A 249 37.45 25.89 15.98
C SER A 249 36.30 26.81 15.56
N LYS A 250 35.96 27.82 16.38
CA LYS A 250 34.91 28.80 16.06
C LYS A 250 35.28 29.67 14.85
N LYS A 251 36.55 30.07 14.71
CA LYS A 251 37.05 30.78 13.51
C LYS A 251 36.94 29.92 12.24
N ALA A 252 37.29 28.63 12.33
CA ALA A 252 37.16 27.70 11.21
C ALA A 252 35.69 27.53 10.78
N ALA A 253 34.77 27.37 11.75
CA ALA A 253 33.34 27.30 11.50
C ALA A 253 32.80 28.57 10.82
N ALA A 254 33.19 29.76 11.30
CA ALA A 254 32.83 31.04 10.69
C ALA A 254 33.31 31.13 9.22
N LYS A 255 34.55 30.70 8.94
CA LYS A 255 35.12 30.68 7.58
C LYS A 255 34.38 29.70 6.67
N LYS A 256 34.01 28.51 7.16
CA LYS A 256 33.20 27.51 6.43
C LYS A 256 31.82 28.08 6.07
N ALA A 257 31.14 28.69 7.04
CA ALA A 257 29.84 29.31 6.83
C ALA A 257 29.90 30.47 5.82
N TYR A 258 30.94 31.32 5.90
CA TYR A 258 31.16 32.39 4.93
C TYR A 258 31.36 31.86 3.51
N LYS A 259 32.24 30.85 3.33
CA LYS A 259 32.46 30.21 2.03
C LYS A 259 31.16 29.63 1.46
N ALA A 260 30.35 28.96 2.27
CA ALA A 260 29.05 28.41 1.85
C ALA A 260 28.07 29.51 1.40
N LYS A 261 27.96 30.62 2.17
CA LYS A 261 27.13 31.77 1.80
C LYS A 261 27.57 32.41 0.50
N ARG A 262 28.89 32.58 0.29
CA ARG A 262 29.45 33.13 -0.95
C ARG A 262 29.19 32.21 -2.14
N ALA A 263 29.38 30.90 -1.99
CA ALA A 263 29.08 29.92 -3.02
C ALA A 263 27.60 29.93 -3.41
N SER A 264 26.69 29.96 -2.43
CA SER A 264 25.24 30.08 -2.66
C SER A 264 24.88 31.37 -3.39
N ALA A 265 25.46 32.52 -3.00
CA ALA A 265 25.25 33.79 -3.67
C ALA A 265 25.71 33.73 -5.13
N LYS A 266 26.89 33.17 -5.40
CA LYS A 266 27.44 32.99 -6.76
C LYS A 266 26.56 32.07 -7.61
N ALA A 267 26.07 30.96 -7.05
CA ALA A 267 25.17 30.04 -7.73
C ALA A 267 23.84 30.72 -8.11
N LYS A 268 23.23 31.46 -7.18
CA LYS A 268 22.01 32.24 -7.44
C LYS A 268 22.23 33.35 -8.46
N PHE A 269 23.39 34.00 -8.46
CA PHE A 269 23.75 35.00 -9.48
C PHE A 269 23.87 34.35 -10.85
N LYS A 270 24.66 33.27 -10.98
CA LYS A 270 24.81 32.51 -12.22
C LYS A 270 23.45 32.07 -12.78
N TYR A 271 22.56 31.58 -11.93
CA TYR A 271 21.19 31.25 -12.32
C TYR A 271 20.37 32.48 -12.73
N GLY A 272 20.47 33.59 -11.99
CA GLY A 272 19.73 34.81 -12.28
C GLY A 272 20.14 35.52 -13.59
N ILE A 273 21.36 35.30 -14.07
CA ILE A 273 21.85 35.81 -15.37
C ILE A 273 21.82 34.75 -16.48
N ALA A 274 21.48 33.50 -16.14
CA ALA A 274 21.44 32.42 -17.12
C ALA A 274 20.37 32.74 -18.16
N GLY A 275 20.67 32.50 -19.44
CA GLY A 275 19.71 32.62 -20.55
C GLY A 275 18.66 31.50 -20.58
N TYR A 276 18.44 30.83 -19.45
CA TYR A 276 17.49 29.74 -19.30
C TYR A 276 16.86 29.75 -17.91
N LYS A 277 15.63 29.26 -17.84
CA LYS A 277 14.96 28.90 -16.58
C LYS A 277 14.82 27.39 -16.50
N ILE A 278 14.96 26.83 -15.30
CA ILE A 278 14.67 25.41 -15.08
C ILE A 278 13.19 25.29 -14.76
N VAL A 279 12.44 24.67 -15.68
CA VAL A 279 11.04 24.33 -15.46
C VAL A 279 11.00 22.91 -14.91
N LYS A 280 10.41 22.76 -13.72
CA LYS A 280 10.12 21.46 -13.13
C LYS A 280 8.69 21.08 -13.49
N LYS A 281 8.49 19.93 -14.10
CA LYS A 281 7.17 19.34 -14.33
C LYS A 281 7.03 18.17 -13.36
N LYS A 282 5.99 18.21 -12.53
CA LYS A 282 5.58 17.06 -11.72
C LYS A 282 4.56 16.28 -12.54
N THR A 283 4.80 15.00 -12.74
CA THR A 283 3.86 14.08 -13.35
C THR A 283 3.63 12.91 -12.40
N THR A 284 2.38 12.49 -12.30
CA THR A 284 2.03 11.25 -11.62
C THR A 284 2.11 10.14 -12.66
N VAL A 285 2.86 9.08 -12.36
CA VAL A 285 2.92 7.86 -13.17
C VAL A 285 2.33 6.75 -12.31
N THR A 286 1.36 6.04 -12.86
CA THR A 286 0.74 4.89 -12.21
C THR A 286 1.18 3.65 -12.96
N ASP A 287 1.84 2.76 -12.24
CA ASP A 287 2.11 1.39 -12.68
C ASP A 287 0.94 0.50 -12.26
N VAL A 288 0.45 -0.33 -13.18
CA VAL A 288 -0.74 -1.18 -12.99
C VAL A 288 -0.41 -2.56 -13.48
N LYS A 289 -0.58 -3.55 -12.61
CA LYS A 289 -0.33 -4.94 -12.92
C LYS A 289 -1.56 -5.77 -12.55
N ALA A 290 -2.13 -6.44 -13.53
CA ALA A 290 -3.28 -7.31 -13.30
C ALA A 290 -2.82 -8.62 -12.64
N PHE A 291 -3.64 -9.18 -11.75
CA PHE A 291 -3.41 -10.48 -11.13
C PHE A 291 -4.71 -11.28 -11.05
N SER A 292 -4.59 -12.60 -10.97
CA SER A 292 -5.70 -13.53 -10.75
C SER A 292 -5.19 -14.81 -10.09
N ILE A 293 -5.44 -14.93 -8.79
CA ILE A 293 -4.91 -16.01 -7.96
C ILE A 293 -6.03 -16.82 -7.32
N THR A 294 -5.79 -18.12 -7.09
CA THR A 294 -6.73 -19.05 -6.47
C THR A 294 -5.94 -20.12 -5.71
N THR A 295 -6.38 -20.49 -4.51
CA THR A 295 -5.84 -21.61 -3.75
C THR A 295 -6.36 -22.92 -4.36
N PRO A 296 -5.60 -24.03 -4.29
CA PRO A 296 -6.18 -25.34 -4.60
C PRO A 296 -7.33 -25.64 -3.63
N ALA A 297 -8.30 -26.43 -4.09
CA ALA A 297 -9.32 -26.97 -3.20
C ALA A 297 -8.69 -28.01 -2.28
N ILE A 298 -8.97 -27.92 -0.99
CA ILE A 298 -8.58 -28.93 -0.02
C ILE A 298 -9.62 -30.04 -0.09
N VAL A 299 -9.22 -31.20 -0.62
CA VAL A 299 -10.02 -32.41 -0.53
C VAL A 299 -9.61 -33.11 0.76
N ASN A 300 -10.33 -32.84 1.85
CA ASN A 300 -10.15 -33.59 3.09
C ASN A 300 -10.61 -35.04 2.86
N ASN A 301 -9.66 -35.97 2.77
CA ASN A 301 -9.91 -37.41 2.72
C ASN A 301 -10.24 -37.98 4.11
#